data_AF-A0A1G0RJF1-F1
#
_entry.id   AF-A0A1G0RJF1-F1
#
_cell.length_a   1.000
_cell.length_b   1.000
_cell.length_c   1.000
_cell.angle_alpha   90.00
_cell.angle_beta   90.00
_cell.angle_gamma   90.00
#
_symmetry.space_group_name_H-M   'P 1'
#
loop_
_entity.id
_entity.type
_entity.pdbx_description
1 polymer ?
#
loop_
_entity_poly.entity_id
_entity_poly.type
_entity_poly.pdbx_seq_one_letter_code
_entity_poly.pdbx_strand_id
1 'polypeptide(L)'
;ISNFKLREGMKIGAKVTLRRERMYEFLDRLISIALPRVRDFRGISDKSFDGRGNYTLGIKEQIIFPEVNVDKVSKILGMDITFVTTAKNDQEAYELLNAFGVPFRKKEIN
;
A
#
# COMPACT_ATOMS: atom_id res chain seq x y z
N ILE A 1 -19.16 -13.16 14.37
CA ILE A 1 -17.92 -13.76 14.97
C ILE A 1 -17.91 -13.38 16.45
N SER A 2 -18.02 -14.35 17.37
CA SER A 2 -18.26 -14.09 18.81
C SER A 2 -17.09 -13.40 19.53
N ASN A 3 -15.85 -13.80 19.24
CA ASN A 3 -14.64 -13.25 19.91
C ASN A 3 -14.43 -11.75 19.66
N PHE A 4 -14.85 -11.24 18.50
CA PHE A 4 -14.78 -9.81 18.17
C PHE A 4 -16.07 -9.04 18.52
N LYS A 5 -17.03 -9.70 19.17
CA LYS A 5 -18.35 -9.15 19.53
C LYS A 5 -19.10 -8.55 18.32
N LEU A 6 -18.88 -9.11 17.13
CA LEU A 6 -19.46 -8.64 15.88
C LEU A 6 -20.77 -9.34 15.56
N ARG A 7 -21.78 -8.56 15.18
CA ARG A 7 -23.08 -9.00 14.65
C ARG A 7 -23.15 -8.71 13.15
N GLU A 8 -24.01 -9.44 12.46
CA GLU A 8 -24.29 -9.21 11.04
C GLU A 8 -24.78 -7.77 10.80
N GLY A 9 -24.36 -7.16 9.70
CA GLY A 9 -24.70 -5.78 9.35
C GLY A 9 -23.89 -4.70 10.08
N MET A 10 -23.04 -5.03 11.04
CA MET A 10 -22.16 -4.05 11.68
C MET A 10 -21.08 -3.56 10.71
N LYS A 11 -20.89 -2.24 10.64
CA LYS A 11 -19.84 -1.61 9.83
C LYS A 11 -18.49 -1.78 10.54
N ILE A 12 -17.57 -2.53 9.93
CA ILE A 12 -16.27 -2.89 10.52
C ILE A 12 -15.07 -2.25 9.82
N GLY A 13 -15.27 -1.63 8.67
CA GLY A 13 -14.20 -1.02 7.90
C GLY A 13 -14.71 -0.35 6.63
N ALA A 14 -13.79 0.24 5.88
CA ALA A 14 -14.04 0.84 4.58
C ALA A 14 -13.00 0.32 3.59
N LYS A 15 -13.38 0.19 2.32
CA LYS A 15 -12.46 -0.08 1.23
C LYS A 15 -12.77 0.81 0.04
N VAL A 16 -11.75 1.14 -0.72
CA VAL A 16 -11.88 1.83 -2.01
C VAL A 16 -11.21 0.97 -3.07
N THR A 17 -11.76 1.00 -4.29
CA THR A 17 -11.12 0.37 -5.45
C THR A 17 -10.89 1.43 -6.50
N LEU A 18 -9.62 1.75 -6.72
CA LEU A 18 -9.19 2.71 -7.72
C LEU A 18 -8.99 1.99 -9.06
N ARG A 19 -9.44 2.62 -10.15
CA ARG A 19 -9.29 2.10 -11.52
C ARG A 19 -8.97 3.24 -12.47
N ARG A 20 -8.31 2.91 -13.59
CA ARG A 20 -7.97 3.86 -14.67
C ARG A 20 -7.17 5.05 -14.14
N GLU A 21 -7.51 6.27 -14.53
CA GLU A 21 -6.77 7.50 -14.21
C GLU A 21 -6.53 7.68 -12.70
N ARG A 22 -7.57 7.52 -11.87
CA ARG A 22 -7.45 7.65 -10.41
C ARG A 22 -6.48 6.66 -9.77
N MET A 23 -6.32 5.48 -10.38
CA MET A 23 -5.37 4.48 -9.91
C MET A 23 -3.93 4.93 -10.18
N TYR A 24 -3.65 5.39 -11.41
CA TYR A 24 -2.32 5.86 -11.78
C TYR A 24 -1.94 7.15 -11.06
N GLU A 25 -2.88 8.08 -10.86
CA GLU A 25 -2.65 9.30 -10.09
C GLU A 25 -2.35 8.99 -8.62
N PHE A 26 -3.07 8.04 -8.02
CA PHE A 26 -2.77 7.59 -6.65
C PHE A 26 -1.41 6.88 -6.58
N LEU A 27 -1.08 6.04 -7.55
CA LEU A 27 0.21 5.36 -7.63
C LEU A 27 1.37 6.36 -7.68
N ASP A 28 1.27 7.38 -8.54
CA ASP A 28 2.29 8.43 -8.63
C ASP A 28 2.41 9.21 -7.31
N ARG A 29 1.29 9.66 -6.72
CA ARG A 29 1.32 10.33 -5.41
C ARG A 29 1.90 9.44 -4.30
N LEU A 30 1.60 8.14 -4.32
CA LEU A 30 2.12 7.18 -3.36
C LEU A 30 3.65 7.09 -3.47
N ILE A 31 4.18 6.92 -4.68
CA ILE A 31 5.61 6.75 -4.94
C ILE A 31 6.38 8.06 -4.72
N SER A 32 5.92 9.14 -5.34
CA SER A 32 6.65 10.40 -5.44
C SER A 32 6.54 11.26 -4.18
N ILE A 33 5.48 11.08 -3.38
CA ILE A 33 5.20 11.95 -2.22
C ILE A 33 5.04 11.17 -0.92
N ALA A 34 4.18 10.14 -0.89
CA ALA A 34 3.81 9.51 0.37
C ALA A 34 4.91 8.60 0.94
N LEU A 35 5.49 7.70 0.13
CA LEU A 35 6.52 6.76 0.58
C LEU A 35 7.79 7.44 1.12
N PRO A 36 8.33 8.51 0.49
CA PRO A 36 9.47 9.25 1.04
C PRO A 36 9.22 9.89 2.41
N ARG A 37 7.96 10.16 2.76
CA ARG A 37 7.56 10.74 4.06
C ARG A 37 7.43 9.70 5.17
N VAL A 38 7.52 8.41 4.85
CA VAL A 38 7.53 7.35 5.86
C VAL A 38 8.80 7.50 6.71
N ARG A 39 8.65 7.51 8.04
CA ARG A 39 9.80 7.58 8.96
C ARG A 39 10.70 6.36 8.77
N ASP A 40 12.02 6.61 8.70
CA ASP A 40 13.05 5.59 8.46
C ASP A 40 12.82 4.76 7.17
N PHE A 41 12.31 5.40 6.11
CA PHE A 41 12.05 4.72 4.85
C PHE A 41 13.33 4.17 4.21
N ARG A 42 13.38 2.85 4.03
CA ARG A 42 14.49 2.12 3.37
C ARG A 42 14.05 1.39 2.10
N GLY A 43 12.90 1.77 1.55
CA GLY A 43 12.21 1.01 0.52
C GLY A 43 11.23 -0.02 1.08
N ILE A 44 10.33 -0.48 0.22
CA ILE A 44 9.31 -1.49 0.56
C ILE A 44 9.84 -2.91 0.35
N SER A 45 9.25 -3.88 1.05
CA SER A 45 9.68 -5.29 0.99
C SER A 45 9.41 -5.91 -0.38
N ASP A 46 10.33 -6.70 -0.92
CA ASP A 46 10.15 -7.52 -2.12
C ASP A 46 9.43 -8.86 -1.84
N LYS A 47 9.06 -9.13 -0.58
CA LYS A 47 8.49 -10.42 -0.16
C LYS A 47 6.97 -10.43 -0.02
N SER A 48 6.29 -9.30 -0.24
CA SER A 48 4.85 -9.15 0.03
C SER A 48 3.97 -9.45 -1.18
N PHE A 49 4.47 -10.29 -2.09
CA PHE A 49 3.69 -10.81 -3.21
C PHE A 49 2.91 -12.06 -2.79
N ASP A 50 1.80 -12.33 -3.48
CA ASP A 50 0.89 -13.44 -3.17
C ASP A 50 1.16 -14.73 -3.97
N GLY A 51 2.24 -14.79 -4.76
CA GLY A 51 2.58 -15.91 -5.64
C GLY A 51 1.87 -15.87 -6.99
N ARG A 52 0.96 -14.90 -7.21
CA ARG A 52 0.12 -14.78 -8.41
C ARG A 52 0.18 -13.36 -8.99
N GLY A 53 1.25 -12.63 -8.71
CA GLY A 53 1.50 -11.31 -9.28
C GLY A 53 0.73 -10.16 -8.62
N ASN A 54 0.08 -10.36 -7.49
CA ASN A 54 -0.47 -9.26 -6.69
C ASN A 54 0.51 -8.91 -5.56
N TYR A 55 0.62 -7.62 -5.27
CA TYR A 55 1.50 -7.11 -4.22
C TYR A 55 0.70 -6.37 -3.18
N THR A 56 0.94 -6.64 -1.89
CA THR A 56 0.28 -5.92 -0.79
C THR A 56 1.29 -5.14 0.05
N LEU A 57 1.01 -3.85 0.23
CA LEU A 57 1.78 -2.92 1.04
C LEU A 57 0.97 -2.47 2.25
N GLY A 58 1.47 -2.74 3.45
CA GLY A 58 0.89 -2.21 4.69
C GLY A 58 1.52 -0.87 5.06
N ILE A 59 0.70 0.17 5.15
CA ILE A 59 1.07 1.49 5.65
C ILE A 59 0.63 1.60 7.11
N LYS A 60 1.54 1.96 8.00
CA LYS A 60 1.25 2.08 9.44
C LYS A 60 0.53 3.38 9.80
N GLU A 61 0.82 4.45 9.07
CA GLU A 61 0.39 5.80 9.42
C GLU A 61 -0.15 6.51 8.18
N GLN A 62 -1.43 6.85 8.16
CA GLN A 62 -2.06 7.56 7.04
C GLN A 62 -1.61 9.01 6.87
N ILE A 63 -0.90 9.58 7.87
CA ILE A 63 -0.39 10.96 7.84
C ILE A 63 0.74 11.19 6.84
N ILE A 64 1.23 10.13 6.19
CA ILE A 64 2.24 10.23 5.13
C ILE A 64 1.70 10.95 3.88
N PHE A 65 0.37 10.97 3.70
CA PHE A 65 -0.30 11.66 2.60
C PHE A 65 -0.43 13.15 2.93
N PRO A 66 0.06 14.08 2.07
CA PRO A 66 -0.05 15.53 2.30
C PRO A 66 -1.49 16.04 2.40
N GLU A 67 -2.45 15.30 1.83
CA GLU A 67 -3.88 15.64 1.88
C GLU A 67 -4.48 15.44 3.28
N VAL A 68 -3.80 14.69 4.15
CA VAL A 68 -4.23 14.45 5.53
C VAL A 68 -3.70 15.56 6.43
N ASN A 69 -4.61 16.36 6.99
CA ASN A 69 -4.28 17.36 8.00
C ASN A 69 -4.09 16.68 9.36
N VAL A 70 -2.85 16.61 9.82
CA VAL A 70 -2.44 15.94 11.08
C VAL A 70 -3.17 16.51 12.30
N ASP A 71 -3.42 17.82 12.36
CA ASP A 71 -4.09 18.47 13.49
C ASP A 71 -5.58 18.07 13.61
N LYS A 72 -6.18 17.64 12.49
CA LYS A 72 -7.56 17.16 12.46
C LYS A 72 -7.68 15.65 12.64
N VAL A 73 -6.56 14.92 12.67
CA VAL A 73 -6.55 13.47 12.86
C VAL A 73 -6.66 13.16 14.34
N SER A 74 -7.76 12.53 14.76
CA SER A 74 -7.96 12.10 16.15
C SER A 74 -7.11 10.88 16.53
N LYS A 75 -6.82 9.99 15.57
CA LYS A 75 -6.03 8.78 15.76
C LYS A 75 -5.24 8.43 14.48
N ILE A 76 -3.99 8.03 14.67
CA ILE A 76 -3.18 7.46 13.59
C ILE A 76 -3.71 6.04 13.30
N LEU A 77 -4.00 5.78 12.03
CA LEU A 77 -4.56 4.55 11.49
C LEU A 77 -3.66 4.05 10.36
N GLY A 78 -3.51 2.75 10.29
CA GLY A 78 -2.89 2.10 9.15
C GLY A 78 -3.88 1.84 8.02
N MET A 79 -3.35 1.47 6.86
CA MET A 79 -4.12 0.97 5.73
C MET A 79 -3.31 -0.05 4.94
N ASP A 80 -3.99 -0.99 4.30
CA ASP A 80 -3.38 -1.91 3.35
C ASP A 80 -3.70 -1.47 1.92
N ILE A 81 -2.68 -1.47 1.07
CA ILE A 81 -2.77 -1.12 -0.35
C ILE A 81 -2.38 -2.37 -1.14
N THR A 82 -3.32 -2.91 -1.92
CA THR A 82 -3.06 -4.08 -2.77
C THR A 82 -3.05 -3.66 -4.24
N PHE A 83 -1.93 -3.91 -4.91
CA PHE A 83 -1.78 -3.77 -6.34
C PHE A 83 -2.22 -5.07 -7.00
N VAL A 84 -3.31 -5.00 -7.75
CA VAL A 84 -3.85 -6.12 -8.51
C VAL A 84 -3.37 -5.98 -9.94
N THR A 85 -2.54 -6.92 -10.39
CA THR A 85 -1.94 -6.89 -11.73
C THR A 85 -2.42 -8.07 -12.57
N THR A 86 -2.07 -8.06 -13.85
CA THR A 86 -2.31 -9.19 -14.77
C THR A 86 -1.10 -10.13 -14.89
N ALA A 87 -0.03 -9.87 -14.12
CA ALA A 87 1.15 -10.72 -14.10
C ALA A 87 0.79 -12.12 -13.60
N LYS A 88 1.46 -13.15 -14.13
CA LYS A 88 1.17 -14.54 -13.74
C LYS A 88 2.02 -15.02 -12.57
N ASN A 89 3.12 -14.33 -12.31
CA ASN A 89 4.08 -14.65 -11.27
C ASN A 89 4.60 -13.38 -10.62
N ASP A 90 5.26 -13.54 -9.48
CA ASP A 90 5.75 -12.43 -8.66
C ASP A 90 6.92 -11.68 -9.33
N GLN A 91 7.70 -12.37 -10.17
CA GLN A 91 8.83 -11.75 -10.87
C GLN A 91 8.35 -10.71 -11.90
N GLU A 92 7.36 -11.06 -12.71
CA GLU A 92 6.71 -10.14 -13.66
C GLU A 92 6.09 -8.95 -12.94
N ALA A 93 5.40 -9.19 -11.82
CA ALA A 93 4.79 -8.13 -11.02
C ALA A 93 5.85 -7.22 -10.38
N TYR A 94 6.94 -7.80 -9.88
CA TYR A 94 8.06 -7.06 -9.32
C TYR A 94 8.70 -6.14 -10.37
N GLU A 95 9.01 -6.67 -11.55
CA GLU A 95 9.58 -5.89 -12.65
C GLU A 95 8.64 -4.77 -13.11
N LEU A 96 7.34 -5.05 -13.22
CA LEU A 96 6.32 -4.06 -13.55
C LEU A 96 6.31 -2.92 -12.54
N LEU A 97 6.20 -3.23 -11.24
CA LEU A 97 6.18 -2.22 -10.18
C LEU A 97 7.51 -1.45 -10.11
N ASN A 98 8.63 -2.13 -10.31
CA ASN A 98 9.95 -1.50 -10.36
C ASN A 98 10.06 -0.53 -11.56
N ALA A 99 9.51 -0.89 -12.72
CA ALA A 99 9.46 -0.01 -13.90
C ALA A 99 8.56 1.22 -13.68
N PHE A 100 7.51 1.10 -12.87
CA PHE A 100 6.71 2.24 -12.40
C PHE A 100 7.41 3.12 -11.35
N GLY A 101 8.63 2.78 -10.93
CA GLY A 101 9.41 3.56 -9.97
C GLY A 101 9.11 3.23 -8.51
N VAL A 102 8.46 2.09 -8.24
CA VAL A 102 8.21 1.66 -6.86
C VAL A 102 9.55 1.40 -6.15
N PRO A 103 9.82 2.09 -5.01
CA PRO A 103 11.11 2.00 -4.33
C PRO A 103 11.20 0.72 -3.48
N PHE A 104 11.55 -0.41 -4.09
CA PHE A 104 11.86 -1.64 -3.36
C PHE A 104 13.18 -1.52 -2.58
N ARG A 105 13.24 -2.15 -1.41
CA ARG A 105 14.46 -2.25 -0.62
C ARG A 105 15.50 -3.05 -1.41
N LYS A 106 16.64 -2.42 -1.74
CA LYS A 106 17.77 -3.13 -2.36
C LYS A 106 18.23 -4.23 -1.40
N LYS A 107 18.40 -5.46 -1.89
CA LYS A 107 19.13 -6.50 -1.16
C LYS A 107 20.58 -6.00 -1.04
N GLU A 108 21.01 -5.64 0.17
CA GLU A 108 22.44 -5.53 0.45
C GLU A 108 23.03 -6.93 0.23
N ILE A 109 23.82 -7.08 -0.84
CA ILE A 109 24.62 -8.27 -1.08
C ILE A 109 25.84 -8.09 -0.16
N ASN A 110 25.81 -8.74 1.00
CA ASN A 110 27.00 -8.95 1.83
C ASN A 110 27.75 -10.18 1.33
#